data_AF-A0A0F9QSQ4-F1
#
_entry.id   AF-A0A0F9QSQ4-F1
#
_cell.length_a   1.000
_cell.length_b   1.000
_cell.length_c   1.000
_cell.angle_alpha   90.00
_cell.angle_beta   90.00
_cell.angle_gamma   90.00
#
_symmetry.space_group_name_H-M   'P 1'
#
loop_
_entity.id
_entity.type
_entity.pdbx_description
1 polymer ?
#
loop_
_entity_poly.entity_id
_entity_poly.type
_entity_poly.pdbx_seq_one_letter_code
_entity_poly.pdbx_strand_id
1 'polypeptide(L)'
;MKLRLILKTTTNKKKEVIIKFNIAPRKHIGFINFINLALNQDTPIKISFEKISKTGEKEESKIYGQFKFVGKNEKELQDLEEKIQDSEHRRKKLQQKRKLK
;
A
#
# COMPACT_ATOMS: atom_id res chain seq x y z
N MET A 1 -2.73 -12.19 6.66
CA MET A 1 -2.08 -10.98 7.19
C MET A 1 -2.98 -9.77 7.02
N LYS A 2 -2.87 -8.75 7.87
CA LYS A 2 -3.53 -7.43 7.69
C LYS A 2 -2.44 -6.39 7.41
N LEU A 3 -2.58 -5.61 6.32
CA LEU A 3 -1.65 -4.55 5.94
C LEU A 3 -2.38 -3.20 5.96
N ARG A 4 -1.74 -2.15 6.47
CA ARG A 4 -2.31 -0.80 6.59
C ARG A 4 -1.31 0.26 6.17
N LEU A 5 -1.77 1.25 5.41
CA LEU A 5 -1.06 2.51 5.22
C LEU A 5 -1.35 3.42 6.42
N ILE A 6 -0.31 3.93 7.06
CA ILE A 6 -0.42 4.81 8.23
C ILE A 6 0.11 6.18 7.82
N LEU A 7 -0.74 7.20 7.87
CA LEU A 7 -0.33 8.59 7.73
C LEU A 7 -0.35 9.23 9.13
N LYS A 8 0.78 9.78 9.55
CA LYS A 8 0.96 10.40 10.85
C LYS A 8 1.47 11.82 10.67
N THR A 9 0.90 12.75 11.43
CA THR A 9 1.34 14.15 11.48
C THR A 9 1.25 14.69 12.91
N THR A 10 1.88 15.83 13.14
CA THR A 10 1.86 16.54 14.42
C THR A 10 1.21 17.90 14.22
N THR A 11 0.23 18.21 15.05
CA THR A 11 -0.46 19.51 15.03
C THR A 11 0.44 20.61 15.60
N ASN A 12 0.08 21.87 15.34
CA ASN A 12 0.71 23.05 15.95
C ASN A 12 0.71 23.01 17.50
N LYS A 13 -0.25 22.32 18.12
CA LYS A 13 -0.32 22.07 19.58
C LYS A 13 0.52 20.88 20.04
N LYS A 14 1.45 20.39 19.22
CA LYS A 14 2.30 19.20 19.48
C LYS A 14 1.51 17.90 19.73
N LYS A 15 0.22 17.85 19.39
CA LYS A 15 -0.59 16.62 19.45
C LYS A 15 -0.40 15.82 18.17
N GLU A 16 -0.16 14.52 18.31
CA GLU A 16 -0.08 13.59 17.18
C GLU A 16 -1.48 13.22 16.66
N VAL A 17 -1.61 13.18 15.34
CA VAL A 17 -2.81 12.73 14.63
C VAL A 17 -2.41 11.64 13.65
N ILE A 18 -3.15 10.54 13.67
CA ILE A 18 -2.87 9.35 12.86
C ILE A 18 -4.15 8.93 12.15
N ILE A 19 -4.05 8.71 10.84
CA ILE A 19 -5.09 8.05 10.04
C ILE A 19 -4.54 6.76 9.44
N LYS A 20 -5.36 5.71 9.44
CA LYS A 20 -4.97 4.35 9.02
C LYS A 20 -5.91 3.86 7.92
N PHE A 21 -5.37 3.52 6.76
CA PHE A 21 -6.11 2.95 5.65
C PHE A 21 -5.81 1.46 5.52
N ASN A 22 -6.85 0.62 5.52
CA ASN A 22 -6.67 -0.81 5.29
C ASN A 22 -6.33 -1.06 3.82
N ILE A 23 -5.29 -1.83 3.57
CA ILE A 23 -4.96 -2.31 2.23
C ILE A 23 -5.63 -3.66 2.07
N ALA A 24 -6.51 -3.79 1.07
CA ALA A 24 -7.20 -5.04 0.80
C ALA A 24 -6.18 -6.15 0.46
N PRO A 25 -6.38 -7.40 0.91
CA PRO A 25 -5.44 -8.51 0.63
C PRO A 25 -5.03 -8.64 -0.83
N ARG A 26 -6.00 -8.49 -1.76
CA ARG A 26 -5.76 -8.52 -3.21
C ARG A 26 -4.82 -7.42 -3.75
N LYS A 27 -4.52 -6.39 -2.95
CA LYS A 27 -3.64 -5.27 -3.29
C LYS A 27 -2.31 -5.33 -2.54
N HIS A 28 -2.09 -6.28 -1.62
CA HIS A 28 -0.86 -6.37 -0.82
C HIS A 28 0.39 -6.49 -1.71
N ILE A 29 0.41 -7.45 -2.64
CA ILE A 29 1.55 -7.62 -3.56
C ILE A 29 1.80 -6.35 -4.37
N GLY A 30 0.77 -5.82 -5.04
CA GLY A 30 0.94 -4.64 -5.89
C GLY A 30 1.44 -3.43 -5.11
N PHE A 31 0.98 -3.27 -3.87
CA PHE A 31 1.41 -2.18 -3.01
C PHE A 31 2.87 -2.33 -2.56
N ILE A 32 3.30 -3.52 -2.16
CA ILE A 32 4.70 -3.77 -1.77
C ILE A 32 5.64 -3.63 -2.96
N ASN A 33 5.29 -4.20 -4.12
CA ASN A 33 6.09 -4.06 -5.33
C ASN A 33 6.25 -2.58 -5.72
N PHE A 34 5.20 -1.77 -5.57
CA PHE A 34 5.27 -0.33 -5.79
C PHE A 34 6.24 0.37 -4.82
N ILE A 35 6.18 0.04 -3.53
CA ILE A 35 7.12 0.59 -2.54
C ILE A 35 8.56 0.22 -2.88
N ASN A 36 8.82 -1.05 -3.20
CA ASN A 36 10.15 -1.54 -3.56
C ASN A 36 10.68 -0.84 -4.80
N LEU A 37 9.84 -0.67 -5.82
CA LEU A 37 10.20 0.05 -7.02
C LEU A 37 10.64 1.48 -6.69
N ALA A 38 9.83 2.21 -5.91
CA ALA A 38 10.11 3.58 -5.53
C ALA A 38 11.39 3.71 -4.68
N LEU A 39 11.62 2.76 -3.76
CA LEU A 39 12.84 2.70 -2.94
C LEU A 39 14.08 2.40 -3.78
N ASN A 40 14.04 1.35 -4.60
CA ASN A 40 15.18 0.88 -5.38
C ASN A 40 15.59 1.88 -6.46
N GLN A 41 14.62 2.61 -7.02
CA GLN A 41 14.88 3.64 -8.02
C GLN A 41 15.15 5.01 -7.40
N ASP A 42 15.08 5.13 -6.07
CA ASP A 42 15.27 6.38 -5.34
C ASP A 42 14.32 7.51 -5.81
N THR A 43 13.15 7.13 -6.34
CA THR A 43 12.23 8.07 -6.99
C THR A 43 11.16 8.58 -6.01
N PRO A 44 10.83 9.89 -6.05
CA PRO A 44 9.70 10.41 -5.29
C PRO A 44 8.37 9.85 -5.79
N ILE A 45 7.49 9.53 -4.86
CA ILE A 45 6.09 9.20 -5.15
C ILE A 45 5.21 10.44 -4.96
N LYS A 46 4.10 10.49 -5.70
CA LYS A 46 3.04 11.48 -5.49
C LYS A 46 1.88 10.84 -4.75
N ILE A 47 1.41 11.49 -3.68
CA ILE A 47 0.12 11.19 -3.05
C ILE A 47 -0.84 12.33 -3.39
N SER A 48 -1.95 11.99 -4.03
CA SER A 48 -3.02 12.90 -4.42
C SER A 48 -4.38 12.26 -4.14
N PHE A 49 -5.45 13.03 -4.30
CA PHE A 49 -6.82 12.54 -4.15
C PHE A 49 -7.46 12.35 -5.53
N GLU A 50 -8.21 11.28 -5.73
CA GLU A 50 -9.06 11.10 -6.91
C GLU A 50 -10.52 11.30 -6.49
N LYS A 51 -11.20 12.25 -7.13
CA LYS A 51 -12.65 12.43 -6.98
C LYS A 51 -13.35 11.58 -8.03
N ILE A 52 -14.31 10.77 -7.60
CA ILE A 52 -15.15 9.95 -8.48
C ILE A 52 -16.56 10.51 -8.42
N SER A 53 -17.08 10.97 -9.56
CA SER A 53 -18.44 11.50 -9.67
C SER A 53 -19.49 10.37 -9.65
N LYS A 54 -20.78 10.74 -9.55
CA LYS A 54 -21.89 9.77 -9.67
C LYS A 54 -21.95 9.12 -11.06
N THR A 55 -21.45 9.79 -12.09
CA THR A 55 -21.38 9.28 -13.47
C THR A 55 -20.13 8.43 -13.71
N GLY A 56 -19.24 8.31 -12.73
CA GLY A 56 -18.01 7.53 -12.82
C GLY A 56 -16.82 8.30 -13.41
N GLU A 57 -16.99 9.59 -13.72
CA GLU A 57 -15.89 10.46 -14.13
C GLU A 57 -14.89 10.63 -12.98
N LYS A 58 -13.60 10.58 -13.36
CA LYS A 58 -12.47 10.65 -12.44
C LYS A 58 -11.73 11.95 -12.66
N GLU A 59 -11.53 12.69 -11.58
CA GLU A 59 -10.77 13.93 -11.58
C GLU A 59 -9.68 13.84 -10.49
N GLU A 60 -8.43 13.97 -10.89
CA GLU A 60 -7.33 14.07 -9.92
C GLU A 60 -7.35 15.45 -9.26
N SER A 61 -7.27 15.48 -7.95
CA SER A 61 -7.21 16.71 -7.16
C SER A 61 -5.91 17.45 -7.41
N LYS A 62 -6.02 18.78 -7.43
CA LYS A 62 -4.86 19.69 -7.41
C LYS A 62 -4.05 19.60 -6.11
N ILE A 63 -4.63 19.02 -5.05
CA ILE A 63 -3.94 18.80 -3.77
C ILE A 63 -3.11 17.52 -3.89
N TYR A 64 -1.79 17.69 -3.90
CA TYR A 64 -0.85 16.58 -3.87
C TYR A 64 0.36 16.90 -2.99
N GLY A 65 1.03 15.84 -2.53
CA GLY A 65 2.36 15.93 -1.96
C GLY A 65 3.31 14.99 -2.67
N GLN A 66 4.59 15.37 -2.72
CA GLN A 66 5.67 14.48 -3.16
C GLN A 66 6.43 13.98 -1.95
N PHE A 67 6.69 12.67 -1.93
CA PHE A 67 7.30 12.00 -0.80
C PHE A 67 8.36 11.04 -1.31
N LYS A 68 9.49 11.02 -0.63
CA LYS A 68 10.53 10.01 -0.85
C LYS A 68 10.40 8.95 0.21
N PHE A 69 10.34 7.69 -0.18
CA PHE A 69 10.41 6.61 0.79
C PHE A 69 11.84 6.49 1.32
N VAL A 70 11.96 6.14 2.59
CA VAL A 70 13.23 5.84 3.23
C VAL A 70 13.09 4.47 3.86
N GLY A 71 13.89 3.51 3.39
CA GLY A 71 13.97 2.18 3.96
C GLY A 71 14.67 2.23 5.31
N LYS A 72 13.98 1.87 6.38
CA LYS A 72 14.59 1.81 7.73
C LYS A 72 15.27 0.47 8.01
N ASN A 73 14.94 -0.59 7.26
CA ASN A 73 15.49 -1.93 7.42
C ASN A 73 15.13 -2.81 6.21
N GLU A 74 16.12 -3.21 5.39
CA GLU A 74 15.88 -4.05 4.19
C GLU A 74 15.35 -5.45 4.55
N LYS A 75 15.79 -6.00 5.68
CA LYS A 75 15.42 -7.35 6.11
C LYS A 75 13.92 -7.45 6.46
N GLU A 76 13.36 -6.43 7.11
CA GLU A 76 11.93 -6.42 7.45
C GLU A 76 11.03 -6.33 6.21
N LEU A 77 11.52 -5.68 5.14
CA LEU A 77 10.79 -5.56 3.88
C LEU A 77 10.77 -6.91 3.14
N GLN A 78 11.91 -7.60 3.10
CA GLN A 78 12.02 -8.96 2.56
C GLN A 78 11.13 -9.95 3.31
N ASP A 79 11.16 -9.95 4.65
CA ASP A 79 10.29 -10.81 5.47
C ASP A 79 8.80 -10.53 5.21
N LEU A 80 8.44 -9.28 4.92
CA LEU A 80 7.08 -8.89 4.61
C LEU A 80 6.66 -9.40 3.21
N GLU A 81 7.55 -9.31 2.23
CA GLU A 81 7.35 -9.85 0.89
C GLU A 81 7.09 -11.35 0.92
N GLU A 82 7.95 -12.12 1.58
CA GLU A 82 7.83 -13.58 1.68
C GLU A 82 6.48 -13.98 2.28
N LYS A 83 6.08 -13.35 3.39
CA LYS A 83 4.78 -13.62 4.04
C LYS A 83 3.59 -13.35 3.13
N ILE A 84 3.67 -12.31 2.29
CA ILE A 84 2.61 -11.99 1.33
C ILE A 84 2.58 -13.04 0.22
N GLN A 85 3.73 -13.39 -0.35
CA GLN A 85 3.84 -14.39 -1.42
C GLN A 85 3.30 -15.76 -0.97
N ASP A 86 3.69 -16.20 0.23
CA ASP A 86 3.19 -17.43 0.85
C ASP A 86 1.66 -17.43 0.99
N SER A 87 1.10 -16.31 1.43
CA SER A 87 -0.34 -16.18 1.61
C SER A 87 -1.11 -16.29 0.28
N GLU A 88 -0.54 -15.77 -0.80
CA GLU A 88 -1.10 -15.84 -2.15
C GLU A 88 -0.97 -17.24 -2.76
N HIS A 89 0.18 -17.91 -2.58
CA HIS A 89 0.34 -19.30 -2.99
C HIS A 89 -0.68 -20.22 -2.31
N ARG A 90 -0.90 -20.07 -1.00
CA ARG A 90 -1.94 -20.82 -0.28
C ARG A 90 -3.34 -20.51 -0.83
N ARG A 91 -3.65 -19.24 -1.11
CA ARG A 91 -4.94 -18.83 -1.69
C ARG A 91 -5.19 -19.47 -3.05
N LYS A 92 -4.19 -19.46 -3.95
CA LYS A 92 -4.28 -20.08 -5.29
C LYS A 92 -4.51 -21.59 -5.21
N LYS A 93 -3.75 -22.29 -4.35
CA LYS A 93 -3.92 -23.74 -4.12
C LYS A 93 -5.33 -24.09 -3.65
N LEU A 94 -5.89 -23.31 -2.71
CA LEU A 94 -7.26 -23.50 -2.22
C LEU A 94 -8.32 -23.24 -3.29
N GLN A 95 -8.13 -22.23 -4.14
CA GLN A 95 -9.05 -21.95 -5.25
C GLN A 95 -9.06 -23.06 -6.31
N GLN A 96 -7.90 -23.63 -6.65
CA GLN A 96 -7.81 -24.76 -7.57
C GLN A 96 -8.54 -25.99 -7.04
N LYS A 97 -8.35 -26.33 -5.74
CA LYS A 97 -9.07 -27.43 -5.09
C LYS A 97 -10.59 -27.28 -5.13
N ARG A 98 -11.11 -26.05 -5.10
CA ARG A 98 -12.55 -25.76 -5.17
C ARG A 98 -13.13 -25.85 -6.58
N LYS A 99 -12.32 -25.68 -7.62
CA LYS A 99 -12.75 -25.80 -9.04
C LYS A 99 -12.75 -27.25 -9.54
N LEU A 100 -12.04 -28.13 -8.83
CA LEU A 100 -11.94 -29.56 -9.14
C LEU A 100 -12.99 -30.41 -8.40
N LYS A 101 -13.84 -29.78 -7.59
CA LYS A 101 -15.05 -30.36 -6.99
C LYS A 101 -16.26 -29.80 -7.74
#